data_AF-A0A564G3T1-F1
#
_entry.id   AF-A0A564G3T1-F1
#
_cell.length_a   1.000
_cell.length_b   1.000
_cell.length_c   1.000
_cell.angle_alpha   90.00
_cell.angle_beta   90.00
_cell.angle_gamma   90.00
#
_symmetry.space_group_name_H-M   'P 1'
#
loop_
_entity.id
_entity.type
_entity.pdbx_description
1 polymer ?
#
loop_
_entity_poly.entity_id
_entity_poly.type
_entity_poly.pdbx_seq_one_letter_code
_entity_poly.pdbx_strand_id
1 'polypeptide(L)'
;MRASMARGSSFGALARRGISWCLLALPLAAAPAAAQQAVLNTDSKTIPAFALWCLTGTDLQMVPCGPAAPLSVMTMPFVRATPNSFMFPVTAEPQQFLITQPAGSMSYRAFNPCAQADVRVTSVMALAPITTTATTYPGVLKVTSATGTIDRFSGLRFGRGSETVGSAKNPMTGQQRIVSAMLVPIPGYPSDLAGLTCEFEIHYGGGG
;
A
#
# COMPACT_ATOMS: atom_id res chain seq x y z
N MET A 1 -60.84 -20.20 -20.09
CA MET A 1 -60.79 -21.63 -19.73
C MET A 1 -59.84 -21.79 -18.55
N ARG A 2 -60.29 -22.53 -17.53
CA ARG A 2 -59.64 -22.74 -16.22
C ARG A 2 -58.63 -23.89 -16.27
N ALA A 3 -57.53 -23.77 -15.52
CA ALA A 3 -56.81 -24.82 -14.76
C ALA A 3 -55.68 -24.10 -13.99
N SER A 4 -55.55 -23.99 -12.67
CA SER A 4 -55.90 -24.80 -11.48
C SER A 4 -55.21 -26.17 -11.40
N MET A 5 -54.05 -26.20 -10.74
CA MET A 5 -53.45 -27.30 -9.94
C MET A 5 -52.21 -26.68 -9.25
N ALA A 6 -52.08 -26.44 -7.93
CA ALA A 6 -52.39 -27.16 -6.69
C ALA A 6 -51.39 -28.26 -6.31
N ARG A 7 -50.75 -28.03 -5.15
CA ARG A 7 -50.19 -28.95 -4.14
C ARG A 7 -48.78 -29.52 -4.34
N GLY A 8 -48.01 -29.41 -3.25
CA GLY A 8 -46.76 -30.12 -3.03
C GLY A 8 -46.02 -29.68 -1.77
N SER A 9 -46.70 -29.73 -0.62
CA SER A 9 -46.11 -29.56 0.71
C SER A 9 -45.16 -30.71 1.07
N SER A 10 -43.99 -30.41 1.63
CA SER A 10 -43.16 -31.38 2.35
C SER A 10 -42.40 -30.67 3.47
N PHE A 11 -42.94 -30.81 4.68
CA PHE A 11 -42.29 -30.46 5.94
C PHE A 11 -41.13 -31.44 6.20
N GLY A 12 -39.91 -30.94 6.16
CA GLY A 12 -38.72 -31.64 6.65
C GLY A 12 -38.30 -31.05 7.99
N ALA A 13 -38.87 -31.59 9.08
CA ALA A 13 -38.28 -31.47 10.40
C ALA A 13 -37.06 -32.38 10.45
N LEU A 14 -35.89 -31.89 10.89
CA LEU A 14 -34.96 -32.68 11.70
C LEU A 14 -33.78 -31.84 12.25
N ALA A 15 -33.45 -32.13 13.50
CA ALA A 15 -32.15 -31.96 14.15
C ALA A 15 -31.70 -30.53 14.55
N ARG A 16 -32.35 -30.02 15.61
CA ARG A 16 -31.66 -29.23 16.64
C ARG A 16 -30.52 -30.08 17.23
N ARG A 17 -29.28 -29.87 16.78
CA ARG A 17 -28.09 -30.30 17.51
C ARG A 17 -27.56 -29.09 18.29
N GLY A 18 -27.66 -29.18 19.61
CA GLY A 18 -27.10 -28.22 20.55
C GLY A 18 -25.60 -28.15 20.37
N ILE A 19 -25.11 -26.99 19.91
CA ILE A 19 -23.70 -26.65 19.98
C ILE A 19 -23.46 -26.16 21.40
N SER A 20 -22.94 -27.08 22.19
CA SER A 20 -22.45 -26.86 23.55
C SER A 20 -21.45 -25.70 23.54
N TRP A 21 -21.79 -24.64 24.26
CA TRP A 21 -20.91 -23.53 24.56
C TRP A 21 -19.79 -24.03 25.46
N CYS A 22 -18.71 -24.51 24.84
CA CYS A 22 -17.46 -24.75 25.55
C CYS A 22 -16.84 -23.39 25.82
N LEU A 23 -17.16 -22.83 26.99
CA LEU A 23 -16.44 -21.74 27.65
C LEU A 23 -15.01 -22.23 27.93
N LEU A 24 -14.16 -22.16 26.91
CA LEU A 24 -12.71 -22.17 27.10
C LEU A 24 -12.35 -20.84 27.75
N ALA A 25 -12.29 -20.88 29.08
CA ALA A 25 -11.60 -19.90 29.88
C ALA A 25 -10.15 -19.83 29.37
N LEU A 26 -9.85 -18.82 28.55
CA LEU A 26 -8.47 -18.44 28.30
C LEU A 26 -7.87 -18.07 29.66
N PRO A 27 -6.73 -18.67 30.07
CA PRO A 27 -5.97 -18.12 31.17
C PRO A 27 -5.57 -16.71 30.74
N LEU A 28 -6.03 -15.73 31.50
CA LEU A 28 -5.56 -14.36 31.46
C LEU A 28 -4.06 -14.44 31.81
N ALA A 29 -3.22 -14.59 30.79
CA ALA A 29 -1.78 -14.53 30.96
C ALA A 29 -1.49 -13.13 31.51
N ALA A 30 -1.14 -13.09 32.79
CA ALA A 30 -0.68 -11.89 33.45
C ALA A 30 0.39 -11.26 32.56
N ALA A 31 0.11 -10.05 32.07
CA ALA A 31 1.13 -9.26 31.39
C ALA A 31 2.35 -9.22 32.32
N PRO A 32 3.57 -9.46 31.80
CA PRO A 32 4.76 -9.31 32.63
C PRO A 32 4.73 -7.89 33.17
N ALA A 33 4.60 -7.77 34.49
CA ALA A 33 4.82 -6.51 35.17
C ALA A 33 6.21 -6.05 34.73
N ALA A 34 6.27 -4.96 33.98
CA ALA A 34 7.53 -4.36 33.57
C ALA A 34 8.26 -3.98 34.86
N ALA A 35 9.18 -4.83 35.30
CA ALA A 35 10.05 -4.52 36.41
C ALA A 35 10.89 -3.33 35.96
N GLN A 36 10.58 -2.14 36.47
CA GLN A 36 11.42 -0.97 36.30
C GLN A 36 12.71 -1.23 37.08
N GLN A 37 13.73 -1.75 36.39
CA GLN A 37 15.07 -1.77 36.94
C GLN A 37 15.66 -0.37 36.80
N ALA A 38 16.00 0.24 37.93
CA ALA A 38 16.76 1.46 37.97
C ALA A 38 18.18 1.16 37.47
N VAL A 39 18.53 1.66 36.30
CA VAL A 39 19.89 1.55 35.77
C VAL A 39 20.64 2.82 36.09
N LEU A 40 21.80 2.67 36.75
CA LEU A 40 22.70 3.77 37.07
C LEU A 40 23.51 4.13 35.82
N ASN A 41 23.47 5.41 35.41
CA ASN A 41 24.39 5.92 34.42
C ASN A 41 25.82 6.00 34.99
N THR A 42 26.84 6.12 34.15
CA THR A 42 28.25 6.32 34.55
C THR A 42 28.45 7.53 35.47
N ASP A 43 27.54 8.51 35.44
CA ASP A 43 27.54 9.67 36.34
C ASP A 43 26.74 9.44 37.64
N SER A 44 26.43 8.19 37.99
CA SER A 44 25.69 7.79 39.21
C SER A 44 24.30 8.41 39.37
N LYS A 45 23.72 8.95 38.30
CA LYS A 45 22.33 9.43 38.28
C LYS A 45 21.40 8.30 37.84
N THR A 46 20.35 8.09 38.61
CA THR A 46 19.28 7.13 38.33
C THR A 46 18.41 7.68 37.20
N ILE A 47 18.38 6.99 36.05
CA ILE A 47 17.53 7.38 34.91
C ILE A 47 16.42 6.33 34.80
N PRO A 48 15.14 6.73 34.67
CA PRO A 48 14.08 5.77 34.40
C PRO A 48 14.29 5.17 33.01
N ALA A 49 14.62 3.88 32.95
CA ALA A 49 14.75 3.11 31.72
C ALA A 49 13.59 2.12 31.60
N PHE A 50 13.11 1.88 30.38
CA PHE A 50 12.23 0.75 30.08
C PHE A 50 13.04 -0.28 29.28
N ALA A 51 13.17 -1.49 29.81
CA ALA A 51 13.84 -2.58 29.12
C ALA A 51 12.86 -3.24 28.16
N LEU A 52 13.09 -3.10 26.84
CA LEU A 52 12.36 -3.84 25.82
C LEU A 52 13.06 -5.19 25.62
N TRP A 53 12.51 -6.24 26.21
CA TRP A 53 13.05 -7.59 26.10
C TRP A 53 12.74 -8.16 24.71
N CYS A 54 13.71 -8.07 23.80
CA CYS A 54 13.71 -8.86 22.57
C CYS A 54 14.55 -10.12 22.81
N LEU A 55 14.02 -11.30 22.47
CA LEU A 55 14.71 -12.61 22.54
C LEU A 55 15.82 -12.73 21.47
N THR A 56 16.72 -11.75 21.37
CA THR A 56 17.78 -11.69 20.36
C THR A 56 19.09 -12.33 20.82
N GLY A 57 19.19 -12.77 22.08
CA GLY A 57 20.39 -13.44 22.62
C GLY A 57 21.60 -12.51 22.77
N THR A 58 21.40 -11.20 22.66
CA THR A 58 22.44 -10.16 22.80
C THR A 58 22.34 -9.48 24.16
N ASP A 59 23.47 -9.08 24.73
CA ASP A 59 23.53 -8.31 25.98
C ASP A 59 22.73 -7.00 25.88
N LEU A 60 22.26 -6.50 27.02
CA LEU A 60 21.49 -5.27 27.15
C LEU A 60 22.28 -4.08 26.56
N GLN A 61 21.81 -3.54 25.43
CA GLN A 61 22.36 -2.31 24.86
C GLN A 61 21.55 -1.09 25.32
N MET A 62 22.24 -0.14 25.95
CA MET A 62 21.68 1.18 26.24
C MET A 62 21.52 1.95 24.93
N VAL A 63 20.28 2.16 24.50
CA VAL A 63 19.98 3.08 23.40
C VAL A 63 19.65 4.44 24.02
N PRO A 64 20.33 5.53 23.65
CA PRO A 64 20.08 6.84 24.22
C PRO A 64 18.65 7.29 23.93
N CYS A 65 17.83 7.38 24.98
CA CYS A 65 16.52 8.03 24.94
C CYS A 65 16.68 9.55 25.09
N GLY A 66 17.21 10.19 24.05
CA GLY A 66 17.05 11.64 23.79
C GLY A 66 15.91 11.86 22.81
N PRO A 67 15.56 13.12 22.43
CA PRO A 67 14.80 13.32 21.20
C PRO A 67 15.59 12.57 20.14
N ALA A 68 15.02 11.49 19.60
CA ALA A 68 15.58 10.88 18.41
C ALA A 68 15.81 12.06 17.49
N ALA A 69 17.08 12.37 17.16
CA ALA A 69 17.38 13.38 16.15
C ALA A 69 16.39 13.05 15.04
N PRO A 70 15.42 13.96 14.77
CA PRO A 70 14.17 13.61 14.09
C PRO A 70 14.61 12.78 12.94
N LEU A 71 14.25 11.48 12.89
CA LEU A 71 14.73 10.50 11.91
C LEU A 71 14.87 11.30 10.66
N SER A 72 16.11 11.69 10.34
CA SER A 72 16.28 12.75 9.35
C SER A 72 15.93 11.98 8.12
N VAL A 73 14.67 12.09 7.73
CA VAL A 73 14.17 11.54 6.49
C VAL A 73 15.04 12.33 5.55
N MET A 74 16.16 11.71 5.16
CA MET A 74 17.03 12.24 4.15
C MET A 74 16.13 12.21 2.94
N THR A 75 15.35 13.27 2.79
CA THR A 75 14.64 13.63 1.60
C THR A 75 15.77 13.91 0.64
N MET A 76 16.26 12.83 0.01
CA MET A 76 17.22 12.99 -1.06
C MET A 76 16.61 14.03 -2.00
N PRO A 77 17.34 15.11 -2.30
CA PRO A 77 16.78 16.17 -3.13
C PRO A 77 16.28 15.52 -4.42
N PHE A 78 14.98 15.68 -4.68
CA PHE A 78 14.38 15.16 -5.89
C PHE A 78 14.83 16.04 -7.06
N VAL A 79 15.90 15.62 -7.73
CA VAL A 79 16.33 16.23 -8.98
C VAL A 79 15.74 15.43 -10.12
N ARG A 80 14.90 16.07 -10.94
CA ARG A 80 14.26 15.44 -12.10
C ARG A 80 15.31 14.82 -13.01
N ALA A 81 15.19 13.52 -13.28
CA ALA A 81 16.01 12.82 -14.26
C ALA A 81 15.59 13.20 -15.70
N THR A 82 14.33 13.57 -15.89
CA THR A 82 13.77 14.02 -17.17
C THR A 82 12.91 15.26 -16.97
N PRO A 83 12.87 16.18 -17.95
CA PRO A 83 12.01 17.37 -17.86
C PRO A 83 10.53 16.99 -17.84
N ASN A 84 10.14 15.99 -18.63
CA ASN A 84 8.76 15.59 -18.85
C ASN A 84 8.23 14.69 -17.71
N SER A 85 6.96 14.89 -17.36
CA SER A 85 6.16 13.97 -16.55
C SER A 85 5.51 12.89 -17.42
N PHE A 86 5.23 11.75 -16.79
CA PHE A 86 4.34 10.75 -17.34
C PHE A 86 2.97 10.93 -16.71
N MET A 87 2.02 11.44 -17.48
CA MET A 87 0.64 11.65 -17.05
C MET A 87 -0.24 10.54 -17.60
N PHE A 88 -1.22 10.07 -16.84
CA PHE A 88 -2.16 9.05 -17.31
C PHE A 88 -3.46 9.07 -16.50
N PRO A 89 -4.57 8.57 -17.08
CA PRO A 89 -5.84 8.54 -16.38
C PRO A 89 -5.86 7.38 -15.38
N VAL A 90 -6.55 7.58 -14.27
CA VAL A 90 -6.77 6.59 -13.23
C VAL A 90 -8.25 6.54 -12.91
N THR A 91 -8.79 5.33 -12.86
CA THR A 91 -10.20 5.06 -12.57
C THR A 91 -10.34 4.16 -11.34
N ALA A 92 -11.57 3.94 -10.87
CA ALA A 92 -11.83 2.99 -9.79
C ALA A 92 -11.34 1.57 -10.12
N GLU A 93 -11.42 1.17 -11.40
CA GLU A 93 -10.85 -0.08 -11.89
C GLU A 93 -9.34 0.05 -12.14
N PRO A 94 -8.54 -0.96 -11.75
CA PRO A 94 -7.11 -1.02 -12.07
C PRO A 94 -6.82 -0.88 -13.56
N GLN A 95 -6.02 0.12 -13.92
CA GLN A 95 -5.50 0.32 -15.26
C GLN A 95 -3.99 0.12 -15.27
N GLN A 96 -3.45 -0.26 -16.43
CA GLN A 96 -2.06 -0.62 -16.59
C GLN A 96 -1.45 0.19 -17.72
N PHE A 97 -0.31 0.81 -17.43
CA PHE A 97 0.38 1.71 -18.32
C PHE A 97 1.84 1.30 -18.43
N LEU A 98 2.36 1.27 -19.66
CA LEU A 98 3.77 1.13 -19.94
C LEU A 98 4.38 2.52 -20.01
N ILE A 99 5.33 2.78 -19.12
CA ILE A 99 6.08 4.04 -19.06
C ILE A 99 7.58 3.78 -19.11
N THR A 100 8.31 4.70 -19.72
CA THR A 100 9.77 4.62 -19.80
C THR A 100 10.39 5.19 -18.52
N GLN A 101 10.99 4.33 -17.70
CA GLN A 101 11.84 4.70 -16.58
C GLN A 101 13.25 5.09 -17.09
N PRO A 102 13.68 6.35 -16.92
CA PRO A 102 15.01 6.79 -17.33
C PRO A 102 16.12 6.00 -16.63
N ALA A 103 17.22 5.75 -17.33
CA ALA A 103 18.40 5.09 -16.77
C ALA A 103 18.95 5.90 -15.57
N GLY A 104 19.33 5.21 -14.50
CA GLY A 104 19.86 5.85 -13.29
C GLY A 104 18.80 6.52 -12.40
N SER A 105 17.50 6.41 -12.70
CA SER A 105 16.46 6.93 -11.81
C SER A 105 16.39 6.14 -10.50
N MET A 106 16.65 6.82 -9.38
CA MET A 106 16.65 6.25 -8.03
C MET A 106 15.40 6.63 -7.22
N SER A 107 14.64 7.62 -7.68
CA SER A 107 13.42 8.09 -7.02
C SER A 107 12.34 8.39 -8.04
N TYR A 108 11.10 8.48 -7.57
CA TYR A 108 10.04 9.11 -8.33
C TYR A 108 9.20 9.99 -7.42
N ARG A 109 8.65 11.06 -7.99
CA ARG A 109 7.67 11.92 -7.35
C ARG A 109 6.37 11.76 -8.08
N ALA A 110 5.32 11.45 -7.34
CA ALA A 110 3.98 11.36 -7.88
C ALA A 110 3.18 12.61 -7.51
N PHE A 111 2.24 12.99 -8.38
CA PHE A 111 1.28 14.05 -8.11
C PHE A 111 -0.13 13.54 -8.36
N ASN A 112 -0.97 13.62 -7.32
CA ASN A 112 -2.38 13.31 -7.37
C ASN A 112 -3.22 14.60 -7.23
N PRO A 113 -3.77 15.14 -8.32
CA PRO A 113 -4.70 16.28 -8.30
C PRO A 113 -6.11 15.90 -7.83
N CYS A 114 -6.44 14.61 -7.72
CA CYS A 114 -7.78 14.14 -7.39
C CYS A 114 -8.14 14.54 -5.95
N ALA A 115 -9.19 15.36 -5.80
CA ALA A 115 -9.63 15.82 -4.49
C ALA A 115 -10.58 14.82 -3.77
N GLN A 116 -11.16 13.88 -4.52
CA GLN A 116 -12.21 12.98 -4.06
C GLN A 116 -11.73 11.55 -3.81
N ALA A 117 -10.53 11.21 -4.27
CA ALA A 117 -9.96 9.87 -4.16
C ALA A 117 -8.44 9.93 -3.99
N ASP A 118 -7.91 8.92 -3.31
CA ASP A 118 -6.48 8.66 -3.31
C ASP A 118 -6.14 7.75 -4.49
N VAL A 119 -4.88 7.78 -4.92
CA VAL A 119 -4.41 6.91 -6.01
C VAL A 119 -3.51 5.85 -5.42
N ARG A 120 -3.79 4.58 -5.74
CA ARG A 120 -2.85 3.49 -5.49
C ARG A 120 -2.07 3.18 -6.74
N VAL A 121 -0.75 3.06 -6.59
CA VAL A 121 0.15 2.73 -7.69
C VAL A 121 1.11 1.64 -7.28
N THR A 122 1.31 0.68 -8.18
CA THR A 122 2.36 -0.32 -8.04
C THR A 122 2.97 -0.65 -9.39
N SER A 123 4.10 -1.35 -9.36
CA SER A 123 4.71 -1.90 -10.57
C SER A 123 4.39 -3.37 -10.65
N VAL A 124 3.97 -3.80 -11.83
CA VAL A 124 3.52 -5.18 -12.06
C VAL A 124 4.38 -5.82 -13.13
N MET A 125 4.46 -7.15 -13.08
CA MET A 125 5.11 -7.94 -14.13
C MET A 125 4.10 -8.30 -15.22
N ALA A 126 4.57 -8.41 -16.46
CA ALA A 126 3.79 -8.99 -17.54
C ALA A 126 3.61 -10.50 -17.31
N LEU A 127 2.39 -11.00 -17.52
CA LEU A 127 2.06 -12.44 -17.44
C LEU A 127 1.94 -13.07 -18.83
N ALA A 128 1.87 -12.24 -19.87
CA ALA A 128 1.84 -12.61 -21.27
C ALA A 128 2.75 -11.65 -22.07
N PRO A 129 3.07 -11.95 -23.35
CA PRO A 129 3.77 -11.00 -24.20
C PRO A 129 3.08 -9.64 -24.22
N ILE A 130 3.86 -8.58 -24.05
CA ILE A 130 3.31 -7.23 -23.85
C ILE A 130 2.64 -6.74 -25.13
N THR A 131 1.37 -6.40 -25.02
CA THR A 131 0.62 -5.69 -26.07
C THR A 131 0.15 -4.36 -25.53
N THR A 132 0.26 -3.32 -26.36
CA THR A 132 -0.07 -1.95 -25.97
C THR A 132 -0.91 -1.23 -27.00
N THR A 133 -1.73 -0.30 -26.54
CA THR A 133 -2.42 0.69 -27.37
C THR A 133 -1.93 2.09 -27.03
N ALA A 134 -1.79 2.94 -28.05
CA ALA A 134 -1.42 4.34 -27.86
C ALA A 134 -2.46 5.05 -26.97
N THR A 135 -1.98 5.97 -26.12
CA THR A 135 -2.82 6.88 -25.36
C THR A 135 -2.65 8.30 -25.88
N THR A 136 -3.52 9.22 -25.46
CA THR A 136 -3.35 10.66 -25.72
C THR A 136 -2.19 11.27 -24.93
N TYR A 137 -1.61 10.53 -23.98
CA TYR A 137 -0.55 11.01 -23.10
C TYR A 137 0.84 10.68 -23.65
N PRO A 138 1.72 11.67 -23.84
CA PRO A 138 3.05 11.45 -24.40
C PRO A 138 3.89 10.50 -23.54
N GLY A 139 4.56 9.55 -24.19
CA GLY A 139 5.44 8.60 -23.50
C GLY A 139 4.73 7.58 -22.62
N VAL A 140 3.39 7.47 -22.72
CA VAL A 140 2.58 6.49 -22.00
C VAL A 140 1.79 5.64 -22.98
N LEU A 141 1.91 4.32 -22.85
CA LEU A 141 1.11 3.36 -23.61
C LEU A 141 0.20 2.60 -22.65
N LYS A 142 -1.04 2.32 -23.04
CA LYS A 142 -1.95 1.49 -22.24
C LYS A 142 -1.65 0.03 -22.52
N VAL A 143 -1.41 -0.75 -21.48
CA VAL A 143 -1.16 -2.19 -21.60
C VAL A 143 -2.50 -2.92 -21.72
N THR A 144 -2.61 -3.79 -22.72
CA THR A 144 -3.82 -4.58 -23.00
C THR A 144 -3.61 -6.08 -22.80
N SER A 145 -2.35 -6.53 -22.72
CA SER A 145 -1.99 -7.90 -22.40
C SER A 145 -2.21 -8.20 -20.92
N ALA A 146 -2.34 -9.48 -20.56
CA ALA A 146 -2.44 -9.89 -19.17
C ALA A 146 -1.17 -9.51 -18.37
N THR A 147 -1.36 -8.86 -17.22
CA THR A 147 -0.30 -8.55 -16.26
C THR A 147 -0.79 -8.82 -14.84
N GLY A 148 0.11 -8.73 -13.85
CA GLY A 148 -0.30 -8.73 -12.45
C GLY A 148 -1.29 -7.60 -12.14
N THR A 149 -2.20 -7.83 -11.21
CA THR A 149 -3.19 -6.82 -10.80
C THR A 149 -2.81 -6.21 -9.45
N ILE A 150 -3.27 -4.99 -9.24
CA ILE A 150 -3.28 -4.32 -7.93
C ILE A 150 -4.70 -4.44 -7.34
N ASP A 151 -4.78 -4.44 -6.02
CA ASP A 151 -6.00 -4.38 -5.24
C ASP A 151 -6.00 -3.14 -4.33
N ARG A 152 -7.13 -2.86 -3.67
CA ARG A 152 -7.32 -1.69 -2.80
C ARG A 152 -6.40 -1.64 -1.56
N PHE A 153 -5.63 -2.68 -1.29
CA PHE A 153 -4.70 -2.80 -0.16
C PHE A 153 -3.24 -2.93 -0.60
N SER A 154 -2.96 -3.22 -1.87
CA SER A 154 -1.60 -3.33 -2.41
C SER A 154 -1.08 -2.04 -3.03
N GLY A 155 0.24 -1.97 -3.26
CA GLY A 155 0.91 -0.80 -3.80
C GLY A 155 1.03 0.38 -2.83
N LEU A 156 1.58 1.48 -3.35
CA LEU A 156 1.78 2.71 -2.62
C LEU A 156 0.54 3.60 -2.79
N ARG A 157 0.07 4.16 -1.68
CA ARG A 157 -1.09 5.05 -1.65
C ARG A 157 -0.61 6.49 -1.66
N PHE A 158 -1.08 7.26 -2.63
CA PHE A 158 -0.80 8.67 -2.81
C PHE A 158 -2.03 9.47 -2.45
N GLY A 159 -1.90 10.27 -1.39
CA GLY A 159 -2.92 11.26 -1.02
C GLY A 159 -2.97 12.39 -2.04
N ARG A 160 -3.87 13.35 -1.83
CA ARG A 160 -3.91 14.58 -2.63
C ARG A 160 -2.60 15.35 -2.50
N GLY A 161 -2.06 15.80 -3.63
CA GLY A 161 -0.85 16.61 -3.69
C GLY A 161 0.35 15.83 -4.23
N SER A 162 1.55 16.32 -3.92
CA SER A 162 2.78 15.72 -4.41
C SER A 162 3.51 14.95 -3.32
N GLU A 163 3.94 13.74 -3.61
CA GLU A 163 4.72 12.92 -2.69
C GLU A 163 5.94 12.35 -3.40
N THR A 164 7.09 12.35 -2.73
CA THR A 164 8.34 11.79 -3.24
C THR A 164 8.59 10.45 -2.57
N VAL A 165 8.85 9.42 -3.37
CA VAL A 165 9.10 8.06 -2.88
C VAL A 165 10.37 7.51 -3.52
N GLY A 166 11.11 6.68 -2.78
CA GLY A 166 12.21 5.90 -3.32
C GLY A 166 11.71 5.00 -4.46
N SER A 167 12.47 4.92 -5.55
CA SER A 167 12.10 4.05 -6.67
C SER A 167 12.42 2.61 -6.31
N ALA A 168 11.39 1.78 -6.19
CA ALA A 168 11.59 0.33 -6.21
C ALA A 168 12.21 -0.06 -7.56
N LYS A 169 13.10 -1.06 -7.54
CA LYS A 169 13.73 -1.61 -8.75
C LYS A 169 12.64 -2.01 -9.76
N ASN A 170 12.82 -1.64 -11.03
CA ASN A 170 11.88 -2.03 -12.09
C ASN A 170 11.78 -3.56 -12.16
N PRO A 171 10.59 -4.16 -11.93
CA PRO A 171 10.43 -5.60 -11.91
C PRO A 171 10.61 -6.25 -13.28
N MET A 172 10.47 -5.50 -14.38
CA MET A 172 10.55 -6.05 -15.74
C MET A 172 11.96 -6.05 -16.34
N THR A 173 12.96 -5.56 -15.61
CA THR A 173 14.32 -5.26 -16.12
C THR A 173 14.32 -4.28 -17.30
N GLY A 174 15.42 -3.55 -17.50
CA GLY A 174 15.49 -2.50 -18.53
C GLY A 174 14.73 -1.21 -18.18
N GLN A 175 14.46 -0.40 -19.20
CA GLN A 175 13.89 0.95 -19.07
C GLN A 175 12.37 0.99 -19.17
N GLN A 176 11.70 -0.07 -19.60
CA GLN A 176 10.24 -0.10 -19.70
C GLN A 176 9.63 -0.66 -18.42
N ARG A 177 8.68 0.06 -17.83
CA ARG A 177 8.02 -0.29 -16.57
C ARG A 177 6.52 -0.33 -16.76
N ILE A 178 5.89 -1.43 -16.34
CA ILE A 178 4.42 -1.49 -16.26
C ILE A 178 4.00 -0.98 -14.89
N VAL A 179 3.23 0.09 -14.90
CA VAL A 179 2.64 0.71 -13.73
C VAL A 179 1.15 0.38 -13.73
N SER A 180 0.67 -0.19 -12.63
CA SER A 180 -0.75 -0.37 -12.39
C SER A 180 -1.24 0.67 -11.39
N ALA A 181 -2.32 1.36 -11.74
CA ALA A 181 -2.90 2.42 -10.93
C ALA A 181 -4.42 2.27 -10.80
N MET A 182 -4.97 2.60 -9.63
CA MET A 182 -6.41 2.65 -9.36
C MET A 182 -6.77 3.75 -8.36
N LEU A 183 -8.00 4.24 -8.41
CA LEU A 183 -8.57 5.13 -7.40
C LEU A 183 -9.02 4.31 -6.19
N VAL A 184 -8.77 4.85 -5.00
CA VAL A 184 -9.29 4.30 -3.74
C VAL A 184 -9.98 5.38 -2.92
N PRO A 185 -11.05 5.02 -2.18
CA PRO A 185 -11.81 5.99 -1.42
C PRO A 185 -10.99 6.55 -0.26
N ILE A 186 -11.18 7.83 0.00
CA ILE A 186 -10.62 8.52 1.17
C ILE A 186 -11.50 8.16 2.37
N PRO A 187 -10.94 7.67 3.50
CA PRO A 187 -11.70 7.45 4.72
C PRO A 187 -12.47 8.71 5.12
N GLY A 188 -13.79 8.58 5.32
CA GLY A 188 -14.66 9.71 5.67
C GLY A 188 -15.29 10.46 4.49
N TYR A 189 -14.98 10.09 3.24
CA TYR A 189 -15.61 10.62 2.03
C TYR A 189 -16.54 9.57 1.38
N PRO A 190 -17.44 9.98 0.47
CA PRO A 190 -18.28 9.05 -0.29
C PRO A 190 -17.43 7.96 -0.97
N SER A 191 -17.84 6.70 -0.81
CA SER A 191 -17.09 5.54 -1.33
C SER A 191 -17.38 5.21 -2.78
N ASP A 192 -18.36 5.88 -3.40
CA ASP A 192 -18.71 5.65 -4.79
C ASP A 192 -17.76 6.43 -5.70
N LEU A 193 -16.86 5.68 -6.35
CA LEU A 193 -15.89 6.18 -7.32
C LEU A 193 -16.29 5.82 -8.75
N ALA A 194 -17.49 5.26 -8.96
CA ALA A 194 -17.96 4.87 -10.28
C ALA A 194 -18.03 6.10 -11.20
N GLY A 195 -17.42 6.00 -12.38
CA GLY A 195 -17.37 7.10 -13.35
C GLY A 195 -16.36 8.21 -13.03
N LEU A 196 -15.70 8.18 -11.87
CA LEU A 196 -14.62 9.12 -11.57
C LEU A 196 -13.36 8.72 -12.34
N THR A 197 -12.81 9.68 -13.09
CA THR A 197 -11.51 9.57 -13.75
C THR A 197 -10.68 10.77 -13.34
N CYS A 198 -9.49 10.50 -12.78
CA CYS A 198 -8.53 11.53 -12.39
C CYS A 198 -7.23 11.35 -13.17
N GLU A 199 -6.54 12.43 -13.47
CA GLU A 199 -5.20 12.36 -14.05
C GLU A 199 -4.18 12.19 -12.93
N PHE A 200 -3.19 11.33 -13.13
CA PHE A 200 -2.11 11.11 -12.19
C PHE A 200 -0.77 11.31 -12.90
N GLU A 201 0.17 11.94 -12.22
CA GLU A 201 1.48 12.24 -12.79
C GLU A 201 2.61 11.55 -12.05
N ILE A 202 3.58 11.05 -12.80
CA ILE A 202 4.84 10.51 -12.27
C ILE A 202 6.02 11.27 -12.87
N HIS A 203 6.94 11.70 -12.02
CA HIS A 203 8.25 12.24 -12.37
C HIS A 203 9.34 11.31 -11.87
N TYR A 204 10.34 11.00 -12.68
CA TYR A 204 11.52 10.27 -12.22
C TYR A 204 12.63 11.22 -11.77
N GLY A 205 13.35 10.83 -10.72
CA GLY A 205 14.47 11.58 -10.16
C GLY A 205 15.75 10.75 -10.11
N GLY A 206 16.89 11.38 -10.36
CA GLY A 206 18.21 10.74 -10.43
C GLY A 206 18.82 10.40 -9.07
N GLY A 207 18.27 10.94 -7.98
CA GLY A 207 18.98 11.02 -6.70
C GLY A 207 20.12 12.03 -6.79
N GLY A 208 20.09 13.05 -5.94
CA GLY A 208 21.19 14.01 -5.84
C GLY A 208 22.34 13.48 -5.01
#